data_AF-A0A965L7L5-F1
#
_entry.id   AF-A0A965L7L5-F1
#
_cell.length_a   1.000
_cell.length_b   1.000
_cell.length_c   1.000
_cell.angle_alpha   90.00
_cell.angle_beta   90.00
_cell.angle_gamma   90.00
#
_symmetry.space_group_name_H-M   'P 1'
#
loop_
_entity.id
_entity.type
_entity.pdbx_description
1 polymer ?
#
loop_
_entity_poly.entity_id
_entity_poly.type
_entity_poly.pdbx_seq_one_letter_code
_entity_poly.pdbx_strand_id
1 'polypeptide(L)'
;MASKASDRERAAHQAGLEVAGGLRAAEAAVDAAMTETLTLASLIPADAPQAGPVVSARALGRARAHLIRAHRGLADVARHLGLDETSVGPLDKPEDTPPIGGGPRRKRPAPSHPG
;
A
#
# COMPACT_ATOMS: atom_id res chain seq x y z
N MET A 1 -8.84 -24.20 -35.60
CA MET A 1 -7.87 -24.28 -34.48
C MET A 1 -7.64 -22.96 -33.75
N ALA A 2 -7.85 -21.78 -34.38
CA ALA A 2 -7.63 -20.46 -33.74
C ALA A 2 -8.57 -20.11 -32.55
N SER A 3 -9.83 -20.60 -32.54
CA SER A 3 -10.80 -20.27 -31.45
C SER A 3 -10.30 -20.67 -30.07
N LYS A 4 -9.83 -21.93 -29.92
CA LYS A 4 -9.38 -22.51 -28.64
C LYS A 4 -8.17 -21.78 -28.04
N ALA A 5 -7.29 -21.21 -28.87
CA ALA A 5 -6.14 -20.44 -28.40
C ALA A 5 -6.59 -19.12 -27.76
N SER A 6 -7.50 -18.40 -28.42
CA SER A 6 -8.05 -17.15 -27.87
C SER A 6 -8.92 -17.35 -26.62
N ASP A 7 -9.61 -18.50 -26.51
CA ASP A 7 -10.38 -18.86 -25.32
C ASP A 7 -9.47 -19.07 -24.11
N ARG A 8 -8.31 -19.70 -24.32
CA ARG A 8 -7.32 -19.96 -23.27
C ARG A 8 -6.65 -18.67 -22.79
N GLU A 9 -6.35 -17.74 -23.70
CA GLU A 9 -5.79 -16.42 -23.38
C GLU A 9 -6.79 -15.58 -22.56
N ARG A 10 -8.06 -15.55 -22.97
CA ARG A 10 -9.13 -14.88 -22.20
C ARG A 10 -9.30 -15.48 -20.81
N ALA A 11 -9.28 -16.80 -20.68
CA ALA A 11 -9.38 -17.47 -19.40
C ALA A 11 -8.18 -17.16 -18.49
N ALA A 12 -6.96 -17.13 -19.03
CA ALA A 12 -5.76 -16.75 -18.28
C ALA A 12 -5.81 -15.29 -17.81
N HIS A 13 -6.29 -14.38 -18.67
CA HIS A 13 -6.47 -12.98 -18.30
C HIS A 13 -7.49 -12.82 -17.16
N GLN A 14 -8.65 -13.48 -17.28
CA GLN A 14 -9.69 -13.44 -16.25
C GLN A 14 -9.19 -13.98 -14.90
N ALA A 15 -8.46 -15.10 -14.91
CA ALA A 15 -7.85 -15.64 -13.70
C ALA A 15 -6.84 -14.67 -13.07
N GLY A 16 -6.06 -13.96 -13.89
CA GLY A 16 -5.15 -12.91 -13.42
C GLY A 16 -5.89 -11.77 -12.70
N LEU A 17 -7.01 -11.31 -13.24
CA LEU A 17 -7.85 -10.28 -12.63
C LEU A 17 -8.45 -10.74 -11.29
N GLU A 18 -8.92 -11.98 -11.21
CA GLU A 18 -9.47 -12.56 -9.98
C GLU A 18 -8.40 -12.67 -8.88
N VAL A 19 -7.20 -13.12 -9.23
CA VAL A 19 -6.07 -13.16 -8.28
C VAL A 19 -5.66 -11.76 -7.84
N ALA A 20 -5.58 -10.79 -8.75
CA ALA A 20 -5.25 -9.41 -8.41
C ALA A 20 -6.29 -8.79 -7.46
N GLY A 21 -7.58 -9.00 -7.74
CA GLY A 21 -8.68 -8.58 -6.88
C GLY A 21 -8.62 -9.21 -5.49
N GLY A 22 -8.38 -10.52 -5.42
CA GLY A 22 -8.22 -11.25 -4.16
C GLY A 22 -7.02 -10.77 -3.33
N LEU A 23 -5.87 -10.51 -3.97
CA LEU A 23 -4.70 -9.96 -3.29
C LEU A 23 -4.97 -8.57 -2.70
N ARG A 24 -5.68 -7.70 -3.44
CA ARG A 24 -6.05 -6.38 -2.95
C ARG A 24 -7.02 -6.47 -1.77
N ALA A 25 -8.03 -7.34 -1.86
CA ALA A 25 -8.97 -7.56 -0.76
C ALA A 25 -8.26 -8.07 0.50
N ALA A 26 -7.30 -8.98 0.34
CA ALA A 26 -6.47 -9.48 1.44
C ALA A 26 -5.60 -8.38 2.06
N GLU A 27 -5.00 -7.49 1.24
CA GLU A 27 -4.20 -6.36 1.73
C GLU A 27 -5.06 -5.39 2.55
N ALA A 28 -6.25 -5.04 2.04
CA ALA A 28 -7.20 -4.19 2.75
C ALA A 28 -7.64 -4.80 4.09
N ALA A 29 -7.88 -6.12 4.13
CA ALA A 29 -8.23 -6.82 5.37
C ALA A 29 -7.08 -6.80 6.40
N VAL A 30 -5.83 -6.95 5.95
CA VAL A 30 -4.64 -6.86 6.83
C VAL A 30 -4.45 -5.44 7.34
N ASP A 31 -4.64 -4.42 6.50
CA ASP A 31 -4.55 -3.00 6.88
C ASP A 31 -5.63 -2.62 7.91
N ALA A 32 -6.86 -3.13 7.75
CA ALA A 32 -7.93 -2.99 8.75
C ALA A 32 -7.56 -3.67 10.08
N ALA A 33 -7.07 -4.92 10.04
CA ALA A 33 -6.67 -5.66 11.24
C ALA A 33 -5.50 -4.97 11.99
N MET A 34 -4.56 -4.35 11.27
CA MET A 34 -3.48 -3.56 11.89
C MET A 34 -4.04 -2.32 12.60
N THR A 35 -4.95 -1.61 11.96
CA THR A 35 -5.60 -0.42 12.54
C THR A 35 -6.35 -0.78 13.81
N GLU A 36 -7.13 -1.86 13.78
CA GLU A 36 -7.86 -2.35 14.95
C GLU A 36 -6.91 -2.80 16.07
N THR A 37 -5.85 -3.55 15.73
CA THR A 37 -4.84 -3.99 16.71
C THR A 37 -4.16 -2.81 17.39
N LEU A 38 -3.79 -1.77 16.64
CA LEU A 38 -3.18 -0.56 17.20
C LEU A 38 -4.18 0.24 18.04
N THR A 39 -5.45 0.28 17.63
CA THR A 39 -6.52 0.92 18.41
C THR A 39 -6.68 0.21 19.75
N LEU A 40 -6.78 -1.11 19.76
CA LEU A 40 -6.83 -1.91 20.99
C LEU A 40 -5.57 -1.75 21.84
N ALA A 41 -4.38 -1.68 21.22
CA ALA A 41 -3.13 -1.42 21.93
C ALA A 41 -3.15 -0.06 22.64
N SER A 42 -3.75 0.97 22.03
CA SER A 42 -3.83 2.31 22.60
C SER A 42 -4.74 2.39 23.84
N LEU A 43 -5.64 1.41 24.03
CA LEU A 43 -6.49 1.30 25.21
C LEU A 43 -5.77 0.65 26.40
N ILE A 44 -4.62 0.02 26.19
CA ILE A 44 -3.85 -0.63 27.24
C ILE A 44 -3.04 0.46 27.98
N PRO A 45 -3.10 0.51 29.33
CA PRO A 45 -2.30 1.44 30.12
C PRO A 45 -0.81 1.42 29.75
N ALA A 46 -0.15 2.58 29.77
CA ALA A 46 1.23 2.71 29.33
C ALA A 46 2.24 1.88 30.16
N ASP A 47 1.87 1.52 31.39
CA ASP A 47 2.62 0.70 32.35
C ASP A 47 2.29 -0.79 32.26
N ALA A 48 1.25 -1.18 31.51
CA ALA A 48 0.89 -2.57 31.32
C ALA A 48 1.74 -3.25 30.23
N PRO A 49 1.99 -4.57 30.33
CA PRO A 49 2.81 -5.30 29.37
C PRO A 49 2.17 -5.35 27.97
N GLN A 50 2.81 -4.72 26.99
CA GLN A 50 2.32 -4.58 25.61
C GLN A 50 2.75 -5.71 24.65
N ALA A 51 3.16 -6.87 25.17
CA ALA A 51 3.76 -7.92 24.35
C ALA A 51 2.79 -8.46 23.28
N GLY A 52 1.51 -8.65 23.60
CA GLY A 52 0.51 -9.19 22.67
C GLY A 52 0.28 -8.31 21.43
N PRO A 53 -0.13 -7.04 21.58
CA PRO A 53 -0.37 -6.16 20.44
C PRO A 53 0.88 -5.91 19.59
N VAL A 54 2.05 -5.78 20.21
CA VAL A 54 3.32 -5.59 19.47
C VAL A 54 3.66 -6.83 18.62
N VAL A 55 3.46 -8.04 19.17
CA VAL A 55 3.68 -9.29 18.43
C VAL A 55 2.68 -9.43 17.28
N SER A 56 1.40 -9.12 17.51
CA SER A 56 0.35 -9.16 16.49
C SER A 56 0.61 -8.15 15.36
N ALA A 57 0.94 -6.90 15.69
CA ALA A 57 1.26 -5.87 14.69
C ALA A 57 2.48 -6.26 13.83
N ARG A 58 3.51 -6.87 14.43
CA ARG A 58 4.66 -7.41 13.67
C ARG A 58 4.27 -8.57 12.75
N ALA A 59 3.40 -9.47 13.19
CA ALA A 59 2.92 -10.56 12.37
C ALA A 59 2.11 -10.05 11.17
N LEU A 60 1.22 -9.08 11.39
CA LEU A 60 0.45 -8.43 10.32
C LEU A 60 1.34 -7.67 9.34
N GLY A 61 2.34 -6.93 9.83
CA GLY A 61 3.32 -6.26 8.97
C GLY A 61 4.10 -7.23 8.07
N ARG A 62 4.44 -8.43 8.58
CA ARG A 62 5.02 -9.50 7.76
C ARG A 62 4.04 -10.01 6.71
N ALA A 63 2.79 -10.25 7.08
CA ALA A 63 1.75 -10.69 6.15
C ALA A 63 1.57 -9.68 5.01
N ARG A 64 1.50 -8.38 5.31
CA ARG A 64 1.45 -7.30 4.31
C ARG A 64 2.65 -7.33 3.36
N ALA A 65 3.86 -7.51 3.88
CA ALA A 65 5.06 -7.62 3.05
C ALA A 65 5.02 -8.84 2.10
N HIS A 66 4.41 -9.96 2.51
CA HIS A 66 4.19 -11.11 1.62
C HIS A 66 3.19 -10.80 0.51
N LEU A 67 2.08 -10.11 0.82
CA LEU A 67 1.07 -9.71 -0.17
C LEU A 67 1.66 -8.74 -1.22
N ILE A 68 2.44 -7.75 -0.80
CA ILE A 68 3.12 -6.83 -1.72
C ILE A 68 4.07 -7.58 -2.66
N ARG A 69 4.83 -8.57 -2.14
CA ARG A 69 5.69 -9.40 -2.99
C ARG A 69 4.89 -10.23 -3.99
N ALA A 70 3.75 -10.78 -3.59
CA ALA A 70 2.86 -11.52 -4.48
C ALA A 70 2.31 -10.61 -5.59
N HIS A 71 1.93 -9.36 -5.26
CA HIS A 71 1.46 -8.38 -6.24
C HIS A 71 2.54 -8.05 -7.28
N ARG A 72 3.79 -7.85 -6.84
CA ARG A 72 4.93 -7.64 -7.74
C ARG A 72 5.18 -8.84 -8.64
N GLY A 73 5.14 -10.06 -8.09
CA GLY A 73 5.29 -11.28 -8.87
C GLY A 73 4.18 -11.46 -9.91
N LEU A 74 2.93 -11.16 -9.55
CA LEU A 74 1.80 -11.16 -10.49
C LEU A 74 2.03 -10.12 -11.59
N ALA A 75 2.54 -8.94 -11.25
CA ALA A 75 2.84 -7.91 -12.21
C ALA A 75 3.97 -8.26 -13.18
N ASP A 76 4.98 -8.99 -12.70
CA ASP A 76 6.07 -9.50 -13.54
C ASP A 76 5.54 -10.55 -14.53
N VAL A 77 4.69 -11.47 -14.05
CA VAL A 77 4.03 -12.47 -14.91
C VAL A 77 3.11 -11.83 -15.93
N ALA A 78 2.32 -10.83 -15.52
CA ALA A 78 1.44 -10.06 -16.39
C ALA A 78 2.20 -9.43 -17.56
N ARG A 79 3.31 -8.73 -17.26
CA ARG A 79 4.17 -8.12 -18.27
C ARG A 79 4.79 -9.14 -19.22
N HIS A 80 5.21 -10.30 -18.69
CA HIS A 80 5.75 -11.37 -19.53
C HIS A 80 4.71 -11.95 -20.50
N LEU A 81 3.44 -11.93 -20.11
CA LEU A 81 2.31 -12.43 -20.91
C LEU A 81 1.61 -11.34 -21.75
N GLY A 82 2.04 -10.07 -21.66
CA GLY A 82 1.38 -8.95 -22.34
C GLY A 82 0.01 -8.57 -21.76
N LEU A 83 -0.21 -8.83 -20.47
CA LEU A 83 -1.47 -8.66 -19.73
C LEU A 83 -1.40 -7.51 -18.70
N ASP A 84 -0.91 -6.34 -19.13
CA ASP A 84 -0.52 -5.23 -18.24
C ASP A 84 -1.63 -4.70 -17.32
N GLU A 85 -2.91 -4.92 -17.65
CA GLU A 85 -4.06 -4.48 -16.86
C GLU A 85 -4.18 -5.20 -15.51
N THR A 86 -3.62 -6.40 -15.37
CA THR A 86 -3.74 -7.23 -14.15
C THR A 86 -2.88 -6.73 -12.97
N SER A 87 -2.03 -5.72 -13.18
CA SER A 87 -1.04 -5.24 -12.19
C SER A 87 -1.44 -3.97 -11.45
N VAL A 88 -2.58 -3.36 -11.81
CA VAL A 88 -2.88 -1.99 -11.39
C VAL A 88 -3.82 -2.01 -10.17
N GLY A 89 -3.24 -2.11 -8.97
CA GLY A 89 -3.70 -1.37 -7.77
C GLY A 89 -4.24 0.01 -8.16
N PRO A 90 -5.35 0.59 -7.62
CA PRO A 90 -5.59 2.00 -7.78
C PRO A 90 -4.31 2.65 -7.30
N LEU A 91 -3.59 3.26 -8.24
CA LEU A 91 -2.44 4.05 -7.94
C LEU A 91 -3.05 5.29 -7.31
N ASP A 92 -3.41 5.18 -6.03
CA ASP A 92 -3.63 6.30 -5.15
C ASP A 92 -2.25 6.96 -5.06
N LYS A 93 -1.92 7.73 -6.10
CA LYS A 93 -0.93 8.77 -5.95
C LYS A 93 -1.63 9.70 -4.97
N PRO A 94 -1.15 9.84 -3.72
CA PRO A 94 -1.65 10.91 -2.89
C PRO A 94 -1.48 12.16 -3.74
N GLU A 95 -2.58 12.83 -4.06
CA GLU A 95 -2.55 14.18 -4.58
C GLU A 95 -1.40 14.92 -3.92
N ASP A 96 -0.56 15.55 -4.76
CA ASP A 96 0.46 16.52 -4.43
C ASP A 96 -0.02 17.41 -3.27
N THR A 97 0.16 16.92 -2.05
CA THR A 97 -0.07 17.67 -0.83
C THR A 97 1.33 18.12 -0.45
N PRO A 98 1.78 19.29 -0.94
CA PRO A 98 3.06 19.83 -0.51
C PRO A 98 3.06 19.89 1.02
N PRO A 99 4.20 19.60 1.67
CA PRO A 99 4.27 19.57 3.13
C PRO A 99 3.74 20.88 3.70
N ILE A 100 2.63 20.79 4.46
CA ILE A 100 2.11 21.88 5.29
C ILE A 100 3.16 22.12 6.38
N GLY A 101 4.13 22.99 6.10
CA GLY A 101 5.23 23.21 7.03
C GLY A 101 6.36 24.10 6.50
N GLY A 102 6.08 25.01 5.58
CA GLY A 102 7.04 26.01 5.09
C GLY A 102 6.56 27.42 5.41
N GLY A 103 6.55 27.80 6.70
CA GLY A 103 6.20 29.16 7.09
C GLY A 103 7.05 30.18 6.34
N PRO A 104 6.49 31.31 5.87
CA PRO A 104 7.26 32.33 5.18
C PRO A 104 8.36 32.84 6.11
N ARG A 105 9.62 32.60 5.74
CA ARG A 105 10.76 33.29 6.32
C ARG A 105 10.49 34.79 6.15
N ARG A 106 10.11 35.46 7.23
CA ARG A 106 10.13 36.92 7.30
C ARG A 106 11.52 37.35 6.90
N LYS A 107 11.67 38.00 5.74
CA LYS A 107 12.90 38.72 5.40
C LYS A 107 13.09 39.76 6.50
N ARG A 108 14.14 39.58 7.31
CA ARG A 108 14.61 40.60 8.24
C ARG A 108 14.96 41.85 7.43
N PRO A 109 14.36 43.03 7.68
CA PRO A 109 14.78 44.25 7.01
C PRO A 109 16.23 44.59 7.40
N ALA A 110 16.98 45.09 6.42
CA ALA A 110 18.40 45.44 6.53
C ALA A 110 18.64 46.56 7.57
N PRO A 111 19.80 46.60 8.24
CA PRO A 111 20.13 47.68 9.17
C PRO A 111 20.36 48.97 8.38
N SER A 112 19.62 50.04 8.74
CA SER A 112 19.90 51.40 8.31
C SER A 112 21.12 51.94 9.05
N HIS A 113 22.19 52.28 8.32
CA HIS A 113 23.29 53.09 8.87
C HIS A 113 22.83 54.55 9.01
N PRO A 114 23.05 55.21 10.17
CA PRO A 114 22.96 56.66 10.26
C PRO A 114 24.28 57.27 9.79
N GLY A 115 24.18 58.36 9.02
CA GLY A 115 25.25 59.34 8.86
C GLY A 115 25.34 60.27 10.05
#